data_AF-A0A2M7N479-F1
#
_entry.id   AF-A0A2M7N479-F1
#
_cell.length_a   1.000
_cell.length_b   1.000
_cell.length_c   1.000
_cell.angle_alpha   90.00
_cell.angle_beta   90.00
_cell.angle_gamma   90.00
#
_symmetry.space_group_name_H-M   'P 1'
#
loop_
_entity.id
_entity.type
_entity.pdbx_description
1 polymer ?
#
loop_
_entity_poly.entity_id
_entity_poly.type
_entity_poly.pdbx_seq_one_letter_code
_entity_poly.pdbx_strand_id
1 'polypeptide(L)'
;MKKYLIGIVFAFISVSVMSQGVTGGLYLSPVISWLKPDTKNITSDGSRFGFGFGIPVDFNFSKNFAFSTGIAYTNLGGSLKYLDSIPKFEADTIYSLVKNTVVKYKTSFIEIPLSLKGKTNEIGYITYFLKAGISPQFRFKAKGDISSINPGDNLDIKAEVRSFNMG
;
A
#
# COMPACT_ATOMS: atom_id res chain seq x y z
N MET A 1 -18.90 -16.77 33.20
CA MET A 1 -18.49 -16.13 31.92
C MET A 1 -18.77 -14.62 31.87
N LYS A 2 -19.92 -14.10 32.32
CA LYS A 2 -20.22 -12.64 32.31
C LYS A 2 -19.30 -11.75 33.18
N LYS A 3 -18.71 -12.28 34.26
CA LYS A 3 -17.91 -11.50 35.23
C LYS A 3 -16.54 -11.06 34.67
N TYR A 4 -15.94 -11.87 33.79
CA TYR A 4 -14.67 -11.55 33.12
C TYR A 4 -14.84 -10.53 31.99
N LEU A 5 -16.06 -10.44 31.41
CA LEU A 5 -16.38 -9.47 30.37
C LEU A 5 -16.33 -8.03 30.91
N ILE A 6 -16.78 -7.82 32.15
CA ILE A 6 -16.76 -6.51 32.82
C ILE A 6 -15.32 -6.07 33.12
N GLY A 7 -14.44 -7.00 33.51
CA GLY A 7 -13.01 -6.72 33.72
C GLY A 7 -12.28 -6.33 32.43
N ILE A 8 -12.61 -6.98 31.31
CA ILE A 8 -12.08 -6.62 29.98
C ILE A 8 -12.56 -5.23 29.56
N VAL A 9 -13.85 -4.91 29.75
CA VAL A 9 -14.40 -3.58 29.45
C VAL A 9 -13.77 -2.50 30.34
N PHE A 10 -13.52 -2.77 31.63
CA PHE A 10 -12.83 -1.83 32.51
C PHE A 10 -11.34 -1.64 32.14
N ALA A 11 -10.65 -2.69 31.70
CA ALA A 11 -9.27 -2.60 31.24
C ALA A 11 -9.14 -1.72 29.97
N PHE A 12 -10.13 -1.75 29.07
CA PHE A 12 -10.17 -0.85 27.91
C PHE A 12 -10.46 0.61 28.30
N ILE A 13 -11.25 0.85 29.35
CA ILE A 13 -11.56 2.22 29.84
C ILE A 13 -10.35 2.85 30.54
N SER A 14 -9.47 2.07 31.17
CA SER A 14 -8.25 2.60 31.81
C SER A 14 -7.21 3.14 30.81
N VAL A 15 -7.24 2.69 29.54
CA VAL A 15 -6.34 3.20 28.48
C VAL A 15 -6.67 4.66 28.10
N SER A 16 -7.89 5.13 28.41
CA SER A 16 -8.33 6.51 28.16
C SER A 16 -7.57 7.56 29.01
N VAL A 17 -6.91 7.14 30.10
CA VAL A 17 -6.24 8.05 31.05
C VAL A 17 -4.85 8.49 30.55
N MET A 18 -4.32 7.90 29.47
CA MET A 18 -3.04 8.30 28.84
C MET A 18 -3.20 9.25 27.63
N SER A 19 -4.33 9.98 27.56
CA SER A 19 -4.72 10.87 26.44
C SER A 19 -3.72 11.99 26.07
N GLN A 20 -2.58 12.13 26.75
CA GLN A 20 -1.55 13.11 26.41
C GLN A 20 -0.50 12.59 25.42
N GLY A 21 -0.48 11.26 25.16
CA GLY A 21 0.56 10.62 24.36
C GLY A 21 0.13 10.15 22.97
N VAL A 22 -1.16 10.13 22.63
CA VAL A 22 -1.62 9.54 21.35
C VAL A 22 -2.26 10.60 20.47
N THR A 23 -1.73 10.76 19.26
CA THR A 23 -2.33 11.60 18.21
C THR A 23 -2.69 10.74 17.01
N GLY A 24 -3.76 11.07 16.30
CA GLY A 24 -4.19 10.32 15.12
C GLY A 24 -4.66 11.26 14.01
N GLY A 25 -5.00 10.68 12.86
CA GLY A 25 -5.56 11.44 11.76
C GLY A 25 -6.08 10.56 10.64
N LEU A 26 -6.49 11.20 9.56
CA LEU A 26 -6.85 10.57 8.30
C LEU A 26 -6.11 11.30 7.18
N TYR A 27 -5.66 10.57 6.16
CA TYR A 27 -5.12 11.18 4.95
C TYR A 27 -5.69 10.52 3.70
N LEU A 28 -5.72 11.30 2.63
CA LEU A 28 -5.91 10.87 1.26
C LEU A 28 -4.63 11.19 0.49
N SER A 29 -4.18 10.28 -0.37
CA SER A 29 -2.95 10.43 -1.14
C SER A 29 -3.25 10.14 -2.62
N PRO A 30 -3.18 11.15 -3.52
CA PRO A 30 -3.11 10.86 -4.95
C PRO A 30 -1.75 10.23 -5.27
N VAL A 31 -1.74 9.19 -6.12
CA VAL A 31 -0.53 8.43 -6.43
C VAL A 31 -0.34 8.35 -7.93
N ILE A 32 0.87 8.59 -8.41
CA ILE A 32 1.30 8.24 -9.76
C ILE A 32 2.35 7.15 -9.63
N SER A 33 2.11 6.00 -10.26
CA SER A 33 2.96 4.82 -10.17
C SER A 33 3.37 4.33 -11.57
N TRP A 34 4.55 3.74 -11.68
CA TRP A 34 5.04 3.11 -12.90
C TRP A 34 5.84 1.86 -12.53
N LEU A 35 5.93 0.92 -13.46
CA LEU A 35 6.65 -0.34 -13.26
C LEU A 35 7.95 -0.32 -14.05
N LYS A 36 9.07 -0.51 -13.36
CA LYS A 36 10.38 -0.66 -14.00
C LYS A 36 10.74 -2.15 -14.06
N PRO A 37 10.82 -2.75 -15.25
CA PRO A 37 11.25 -4.14 -15.38
C PRO A 37 12.77 -4.28 -15.23
N ASP A 38 13.21 -5.39 -14.64
CA ASP A 38 14.63 -5.74 -14.50
C ASP A 38 15.15 -6.66 -15.63
N THR A 39 14.28 -7.03 -16.58
CA THR A 39 14.60 -7.94 -17.69
C THR A 39 14.55 -7.21 -19.03
N LYS A 40 15.48 -7.51 -19.94
CA LYS A 40 15.59 -6.85 -21.26
C LYS A 40 14.40 -7.10 -22.20
N ASN A 41 13.67 -8.20 -22.00
CA ASN A 41 12.54 -8.59 -22.85
C ASN A 41 11.21 -7.94 -22.42
N ILE A 42 11.24 -7.08 -21.41
CA ILE A 42 10.07 -6.35 -20.90
C ILE A 42 10.46 -4.87 -20.80
N THR A 43 9.61 -4.00 -21.29
CA THR A 43 9.82 -2.54 -21.22
C THR A 43 8.66 -1.87 -20.49
N SER A 44 8.95 -0.82 -19.71
CA SER A 44 7.92 0.04 -19.12
C SER A 44 7.14 0.76 -20.22
N ASP A 45 5.81 0.71 -20.16
CA ASP A 45 4.91 1.22 -21.21
C ASP A 45 3.80 2.13 -20.65
N GLY A 46 4.12 2.88 -19.60
CA GLY A 46 3.25 3.93 -19.08
C GLY A 46 3.06 3.89 -17.56
N SER A 47 2.64 5.04 -17.04
CA SER A 47 2.29 5.23 -15.64
C SER A 47 0.79 5.03 -15.42
N ARG A 48 0.41 4.83 -14.16
CA ARG A 48 -0.96 4.71 -13.70
C ARG A 48 -1.21 5.71 -12.57
N PHE A 49 -2.28 6.48 -12.73
CA PHE A 49 -2.87 7.22 -11.62
C PHE A 49 -3.64 6.28 -10.69
N GLY A 50 -3.45 6.48 -9.40
CA GLY A 50 -4.09 5.76 -8.32
C GLY A 50 -4.32 6.68 -7.14
N PHE A 51 -4.76 6.09 -6.03
CA PHE A 51 -4.98 6.78 -4.79
C PHE A 51 -4.68 5.85 -3.62
N GLY A 52 -4.46 6.45 -2.46
CA GLY A 52 -4.40 5.77 -1.19
C GLY A 52 -5.11 6.58 -0.12
N PHE A 53 -5.43 5.92 0.98
CA PHE A 53 -5.95 6.54 2.18
C PHE A 53 -5.45 5.77 3.40
N GLY A 54 -5.36 6.43 4.55
CA GLY A 54 -4.88 5.75 5.75
C GLY A 54 -5.22 6.46 7.04
N ILE A 55 -5.11 5.70 8.11
CA ILE A 55 -5.38 6.10 9.49
C ILE A 55 -4.08 5.95 10.29
N PRO A 56 -3.23 6.99 10.37
CA PRO A 56 -2.07 6.98 11.23
C PRO A 56 -2.44 7.18 12.70
N VAL A 57 -1.70 6.49 13.57
CA VAL A 57 -1.70 6.62 15.02
C VAL A 57 -0.27 6.85 15.47
N ASP A 58 -0.04 7.97 16.14
CA ASP A 58 1.25 8.41 16.66
C ASP A 58 1.25 8.29 18.18
N PHE A 59 2.14 7.46 18.72
CA PHE A 59 2.47 7.36 20.13
C PHE A 59 3.64 8.29 20.44
N ASN A 60 3.32 9.50 20.90
CA ASN A 60 4.26 10.53 21.33
C ASN A 60 4.93 10.10 22.65
N PHE A 61 6.24 9.92 22.62
CA PHE A 61 7.07 9.63 23.80
C PHE A 61 7.90 10.85 24.24
N SER A 62 7.89 11.92 23.44
CA SER A 62 8.43 13.23 23.75
C SER A 62 7.61 14.30 23.03
N LYS A 63 7.81 15.58 23.37
CA LYS A 63 7.15 16.72 22.70
C LYS A 63 7.38 16.72 21.18
N ASN A 64 8.57 16.30 20.75
CA ASN A 64 9.01 16.37 19.36
C ASN A 64 9.20 15.00 18.69
N PHE A 65 8.91 13.89 19.38
CA PHE A 65 9.14 12.56 18.85
C PHE A 65 7.98 11.61 19.15
N ALA A 66 7.59 10.85 18.13
CA ALA A 66 6.54 9.86 18.21
C ALA A 66 6.90 8.59 17.44
N PHE A 67 6.44 7.45 17.93
CA PHE A 67 6.35 6.23 17.16
C PHE A 67 5.02 6.23 16.42
N SER A 68 5.04 6.17 15.09
CA SER A 68 3.88 6.25 14.23
C SER A 68 3.62 4.91 13.55
N THR A 69 2.40 4.41 13.71
CA THR A 69 1.87 3.24 13.02
C THR A 69 0.49 3.53 12.45
N GLY A 70 -0.19 2.53 11.89
CA GLY A 70 -1.53 2.72 11.36
C GLY A 70 -1.95 1.61 10.41
N ILE A 71 -3.03 1.89 9.68
CA ILE A 71 -3.48 1.07 8.57
C ILE A 71 -3.66 2.00 7.37
N ALA A 72 -3.12 1.59 6.23
CA ALA A 72 -3.30 2.31 4.98
C ALA A 72 -3.69 1.37 3.85
N TYR A 73 -4.35 1.93 2.85
CA TYR A 73 -4.68 1.30 1.59
C TYR A 73 -4.07 2.12 0.47
N THR A 74 -3.46 1.45 -0.52
CA THR A 74 -2.89 2.13 -1.69
C THR A 74 -3.13 1.31 -2.96
N ASN A 75 -3.50 2.01 -4.03
CA ASN A 75 -3.54 1.46 -5.37
C ASN A 75 -2.30 1.84 -6.18
N LEU A 76 -1.58 0.84 -6.67
CA LEU A 76 -0.37 0.96 -7.47
C LEU A 76 -0.52 0.22 -8.80
N GLY A 77 0.30 0.57 -9.77
CA GLY A 77 0.41 -0.19 -10.99
C GLY A 77 1.25 0.51 -12.05
N GLY A 78 0.98 0.15 -13.29
CA GLY A 78 1.71 0.62 -14.46
C GLY A 78 1.50 -0.34 -15.62
N SER A 79 2.00 0.04 -16.78
CA SER A 79 1.92 -0.80 -17.98
C SER A 79 3.29 -1.38 -18.27
N LEU A 80 3.34 -2.67 -18.59
CA LEU A 80 4.54 -3.34 -19.09
C LEU A 80 4.26 -3.89 -20.48
N LYS A 81 5.23 -3.73 -21.36
CA LYS A 81 5.21 -4.22 -22.73
C LYS A 81 6.20 -5.37 -22.87
N TYR A 82 5.69 -6.51 -23.29
CA TYR A 82 6.43 -7.74 -23.48
C TYR A 82 6.96 -7.80 -24.92
N LEU A 83 8.27 -7.74 -25.08
CA LEU A 83 8.94 -7.69 -26.38
C LEU A 83 9.06 -9.05 -27.06
N ASP A 84 8.80 -10.14 -26.32
CA ASP A 84 8.84 -11.52 -26.79
C ASP A 84 7.56 -12.26 -26.41
N SER A 85 7.31 -13.42 -27.03
CA SER A 85 6.20 -14.28 -26.65
C SER A 85 6.46 -14.93 -25.29
N ILE A 86 5.45 -14.94 -24.42
CA ILE A 86 5.51 -15.64 -23.14
C ILE A 86 4.52 -16.81 -23.20
N PRO A 87 5.00 -18.07 -23.11
CA PRO A 87 4.14 -19.24 -23.27
C PRO A 87 3.21 -19.47 -22.06
N LYS A 88 3.54 -18.90 -20.90
CA LYS A 88 2.77 -19.05 -19.66
C LYS A 88 2.71 -17.72 -18.91
N PHE A 89 1.53 -17.11 -18.91
CA PHE A 89 1.17 -15.98 -18.08
C PHE A 89 -0.02 -16.39 -17.20
N GLU A 90 0.17 -16.40 -15.89
CA GLU A 90 -0.81 -16.91 -14.93
C GLU A 90 -1.79 -15.82 -14.50
N ALA A 91 -2.96 -15.80 -15.13
CA ALA A 91 -4.09 -15.01 -14.66
C ALA A 91 -5.15 -15.94 -14.03
N ASP A 92 -6.44 -15.63 -14.21
CA ASP A 92 -7.55 -16.55 -13.85
C ASP A 92 -7.36 -17.93 -14.51
N THR A 93 -6.78 -17.93 -15.70
CA THR A 93 -6.28 -19.11 -16.42
C THR A 93 -4.87 -18.84 -16.95
N ILE A 94 -4.20 -19.88 -17.44
CA ILE A 94 -2.91 -19.75 -18.11
C ILE A 94 -3.13 -19.22 -19.53
N TYR A 95 -2.51 -18.09 -19.85
CA TYR A 95 -2.55 -17.49 -21.18
C TYR A 95 -1.16 -17.52 -21.83
N SER A 96 -1.12 -17.61 -23.17
CA SER A 96 0.10 -17.40 -23.95
C SER A 96 0.09 -15.98 -24.51
N LEU A 97 1.06 -15.17 -24.12
CA LEU A 97 1.22 -13.81 -24.65
C LEU A 97 1.96 -13.85 -25.97
N VAL A 98 1.42 -13.15 -26.97
CA VAL A 98 2.11 -12.91 -28.24
C VAL A 98 3.14 -11.79 -28.08
N LYS A 99 4.08 -11.71 -29.02
CA LYS A 99 5.08 -10.64 -29.07
C LYS A 99 4.42 -9.27 -29.06
N ASN A 100 5.04 -8.30 -28.39
CA ASN A 100 4.61 -6.90 -28.34
C ASN A 100 3.28 -6.66 -27.59
N THR A 101 2.91 -7.59 -26.69
CA THR A 101 1.70 -7.46 -25.85
C THR A 101 1.93 -6.47 -24.71
N VAL A 102 0.93 -5.61 -24.45
CA VAL A 102 0.93 -4.69 -23.30
C VAL A 102 0.02 -5.26 -22.22
N VAL A 103 0.53 -5.33 -21.00
CA VAL A 103 -0.22 -5.73 -19.81
C VAL A 103 -0.28 -4.55 -18.85
N LYS A 104 -1.49 -4.11 -18.52
CA LYS A 104 -1.73 -3.05 -17.53
C LYS A 104 -1.98 -3.68 -16.17
N TYR A 105 -1.08 -3.42 -15.24
CA TYR A 105 -1.14 -3.92 -13.87
C TYR A 105 -1.94 -2.96 -12.99
N LYS A 106 -2.90 -3.51 -12.24
CA LYS A 106 -3.72 -2.80 -11.25
C LYS A 106 -3.67 -3.55 -9.93
N THR A 107 -2.84 -3.09 -9.02
CA THR A 107 -2.60 -3.73 -7.72
C THR A 107 -3.10 -2.86 -6.57
N SER A 108 -3.55 -3.50 -5.51
CA SER A 108 -4.05 -2.85 -4.29
C SER A 108 -3.39 -3.49 -3.10
N PHE A 109 -2.87 -2.68 -2.20
CA PHE A 109 -2.17 -3.12 -1.00
C PHE A 109 -2.81 -2.54 0.25
N ILE A 110 -2.79 -3.32 1.32
CA ILE A 110 -3.01 -2.87 2.69
C ILE A 110 -1.64 -2.80 3.35
N GLU A 111 -1.36 -1.69 4.01
CA GLU A 111 -0.06 -1.39 4.60
C GLU A 111 -0.21 -1.15 6.11
N ILE A 112 0.79 -1.61 6.87
CA ILE A 112 0.94 -1.29 8.28
C ILE A 112 2.26 -0.53 8.43
N PRO A 113 2.25 0.82 8.32
CA PRO A 113 3.48 1.58 8.48
C PRO A 113 4.01 1.43 9.91
N LEU A 114 5.32 1.35 10.05
CA LEU A 114 6.05 1.36 11.32
C LEU A 114 7.18 2.37 11.20
N SER A 115 7.01 3.53 11.82
CA SER A 115 7.92 4.66 11.62
C SER A 115 8.18 5.46 12.87
N LEU A 116 9.33 6.12 12.91
CA LEU A 116 9.63 7.18 13.86
C LEU A 116 9.32 8.52 13.19
N LYS A 117 8.61 9.39 13.93
CA LYS A 117 8.24 10.74 13.50
C LYS A 117 8.92 11.75 14.42
N GLY A 118 9.81 12.56 13.85
CA GLY A 118 10.36 13.76 14.50
C GLY A 118 9.61 15.00 14.04
N LYS A 119 9.24 15.90 14.95
CA LYS A 119 8.49 17.14 14.71
C LYS A 119 9.33 18.33 15.17
N THR A 120 9.39 19.40 14.39
CA THR A 120 10.00 20.67 14.84
C THR A 120 9.13 21.31 15.92
N ASN A 121 9.63 22.37 16.57
CA ASN A 121 8.76 23.27 17.31
C ASN A 121 7.80 23.98 16.34
N GLU A 122 6.65 24.38 16.86
CA GLU A 122 5.67 25.17 16.13
C GLU A 122 6.25 26.55 15.79
N ILE A 123 6.18 26.92 14.51
CA ILE A 123 6.56 28.24 14.03
C ILE A 123 5.29 28.89 13.47
N GLY A 124 4.75 29.86 14.20
CA GLY A 124 3.41 30.39 13.93
C GLY A 124 2.36 29.33 14.24
N TYR A 125 1.82 28.68 13.21
CA TYR A 125 0.86 27.57 13.30
C TYR A 125 1.29 26.35 12.45
N ILE A 126 2.57 26.31 12.04
CA ILE A 126 3.11 25.26 11.18
C ILE A 126 4.10 24.43 11.99
N THR A 127 3.95 23.12 11.90
CA THR A 127 4.90 22.14 12.44
C THR A 127 5.42 21.29 11.30
N TYR A 128 6.74 21.35 11.07
CA TYR A 128 7.39 20.46 10.13
C TYR A 128 7.68 19.13 10.80
N PHE A 129 7.62 18.04 10.04
CA PHE A 129 7.97 16.73 10.56
C PHE A 129 8.74 15.90 9.54
N LEU A 130 9.56 15.00 10.05
CA LEU A 130 10.23 13.95 9.29
C LEU A 130 9.70 12.61 9.80
N LYS A 131 9.37 11.71 8.87
CA LYS A 131 9.03 10.31 9.15
C LYS A 131 10.03 9.40 8.47
N ALA A 132 10.57 8.43 9.20
CA ALA A 132 11.43 7.39 8.66
C ALA A 132 11.02 6.05 9.27
N GLY A 133 10.94 5.00 8.44
CA GLY A 133 10.44 3.71 8.87
C GLY A 133 10.30 2.73 7.72
N ILE A 134 9.63 1.62 8.01
CA ILE A 134 9.29 0.58 7.04
C ILE A 134 7.78 0.46 6.93
N SER A 135 7.34 0.01 5.77
CA SER A 135 5.94 -0.09 5.43
C SER A 135 5.67 -1.45 4.80
N PRO A 136 5.52 -2.52 5.63
CA PRO A 136 5.08 -3.82 5.15
C PRO A 136 3.70 -3.70 4.50
N GLN A 137 3.61 -4.25 3.29
CA GLN A 137 2.44 -4.19 2.43
C GLN A 137 1.96 -5.59 2.08
N PHE A 138 0.67 -5.84 2.30
CA PHE A 138 0.00 -7.07 1.93
C PHE A 138 -0.93 -6.80 0.76
N ARG A 139 -0.81 -7.60 -0.28
CA ARG A 139 -1.64 -7.46 -1.47
C ARG A 139 -3.09 -7.85 -1.14
N PHE A 140 -3.99 -6.91 -1.36
CA PHE A 140 -5.43 -7.11 -1.26
C PHE A 140 -6.05 -7.55 -2.59
N LYS A 141 -5.66 -6.91 -3.70
CA LYS A 141 -6.16 -7.20 -5.06
C LYS A 141 -5.04 -7.05 -6.09
N ALA A 142 -5.05 -7.89 -7.13
CA ALA A 142 -4.20 -7.72 -8.30
C ALA A 142 -4.99 -8.09 -9.55
N LYS A 143 -5.18 -7.12 -10.46
CA LYS A 143 -5.88 -7.27 -11.73
C LYS A 143 -4.98 -6.87 -12.89
N GLY A 144 -5.14 -7.53 -14.04
CA GLY A 144 -4.38 -7.31 -15.26
C GLY A 144 -5.31 -7.14 -16.46
N ASP A 145 -5.05 -6.13 -17.28
CA ASP A 145 -5.70 -5.94 -18.61
C ASP A 145 -4.65 -6.23 -19.69
N ILE A 146 -4.89 -7.26 -20.50
CA ILE A 146 -3.96 -7.78 -21.49
C ILE A 146 -4.44 -7.35 -22.88
N SER A 147 -3.67 -6.52 -23.57
CA SER A 147 -4.07 -5.95 -24.87
C SER A 147 -4.31 -6.99 -25.96
N SER A 148 -3.73 -8.18 -25.84
CA SER A 148 -3.82 -9.24 -26.85
C SER A 148 -4.93 -10.26 -26.56
N ILE A 149 -5.57 -10.18 -25.39
CA ILE A 149 -6.57 -11.16 -24.92
C ILE A 149 -7.72 -10.37 -24.29
N ASN A 150 -8.81 -10.22 -25.05
CA ASN A 150 -10.00 -9.45 -24.67
C ASN A 150 -9.67 -8.09 -24.03
N PRO A 151 -9.25 -7.09 -24.84
CA PRO A 151 -8.90 -5.77 -24.34
C PRO A 151 -10.00 -5.15 -23.47
N GLY A 152 -9.64 -4.69 -22.27
CA GLY A 152 -10.60 -4.10 -21.33
C GLY A 152 -11.14 -5.06 -20.27
N ASP A 153 -10.85 -6.36 -20.39
CA ASP A 153 -11.12 -7.31 -19.32
C ASP A 153 -10.10 -7.15 -18.17
N ASN A 154 -10.55 -7.31 -16.92
CA ASN A 154 -9.71 -7.15 -15.73
C ASN A 154 -9.52 -8.50 -15.05
N LEU A 155 -8.65 -9.31 -15.62
CA LEU A 155 -8.32 -10.66 -15.19
C LEU A 155 -7.64 -10.64 -13.81
N ASP A 156 -7.91 -11.62 -12.94
CA ASP A 156 -7.17 -11.79 -11.70
C ASP A 156 -5.74 -12.27 -11.99
N ILE A 157 -4.73 -11.53 -11.53
CA ILE A 157 -3.31 -11.86 -11.73
C ILE A 157 -2.59 -12.01 -10.38
N LYS A 158 -3.30 -12.52 -9.36
CA LYS A 158 -2.71 -12.81 -8.05
C LYS A 158 -1.59 -13.84 -8.09
N ALA A 159 -1.53 -14.70 -9.10
CA ALA A 159 -0.42 -15.64 -9.24
C ALA A 159 0.89 -14.92 -9.63
N GLU A 160 0.80 -13.93 -10.54
CA GLU A 160 1.94 -13.18 -11.07
C GLU A 160 2.48 -12.10 -10.12
N VAL A 161 1.61 -11.52 -9.29
CA VAL A 161 2.03 -10.50 -8.32
C VAL A 161 2.50 -11.18 -7.02
N ARG A 162 3.47 -10.61 -6.31
CA ARG A 162 3.83 -11.12 -4.97
C ARG A 162 2.74 -10.76 -3.96
N SER A 163 2.44 -11.67 -3.03
CA SER A 163 1.44 -11.44 -1.97
C SER A 163 1.91 -10.44 -0.91
N PHE A 164 3.22 -10.36 -0.68
CA PHE A 164 3.86 -9.47 0.27
C PHE A 164 4.83 -8.53 -0.46
N ASN A 165 4.88 -7.28 -0.05
CA ASN A 165 5.90 -6.34 -0.47
C ASN A 165 6.39 -5.52 0.71
N MET A 166 7.62 -5.02 0.63
CA MET A 166 8.18 -4.12 1.63
C MET A 166 8.81 -2.96 0.87
N GLY A 167 8.35 -1.76 1.17
CA GLY A 167 8.93 -0.51 0.70
C GLY A 167 10.16 -0.12 1.52
#